data_AF-A0A071LYS3-F1
#
_entry.id   AF-A0A071LYS3-F1
#
_cell.length_a   1.000
_cell.length_b   1.000
_cell.length_c   1.000
_cell.angle_alpha   90.00
_cell.angle_beta   90.00
_cell.angle_gamma   90.00
#
_symmetry.space_group_name_H-M   'P 1'
#
loop_
_entity.id
_entity.type
_entity.pdbx_description
1 polymer ?
#
loop_
_entity_poly.entity_id
_entity_poly.type
_entity_poly.pdbx_seq_one_letter_code
_entity_poly.pdbx_strand_id
1 'polypeptide(L)'
;MNADIFTDQLPHSDCATQCQWFDGNKETDALIAIAAEFIAEELTVTWFRIRLVCHRVCDSEGKTTFSASLAYMETEQDDYHAWCGLDCLNAMSCITEVLKGKNWSEAVLFITHYKGVSFYWCGPVA
;
A
#
# COMPACT_ATOMS: atom_id res chain seq x y z
N MET A 1 -12.08 -20.71 18.11
CA MET A 1 -10.82 -20.46 17.37
C MET A 1 -10.69 -18.95 17.26
N ASN A 2 -9.63 -18.39 17.84
CA ASN A 2 -9.46 -16.94 18.02
C ASN A 2 -9.26 -16.24 16.67
N ALA A 3 -10.03 -15.19 16.41
CA ALA A 3 -9.98 -14.38 15.19
C ALA A 3 -8.95 -13.24 15.26
N ASP A 4 -8.03 -13.27 16.23
CA ASP A 4 -7.21 -12.11 16.63
C ASP A 4 -5.70 -12.31 16.42
N ILE A 5 -5.27 -12.73 15.22
CA ILE A 5 -3.83 -12.75 14.89
C ILE A 5 -3.55 -12.15 13.51
N PHE A 6 -4.21 -11.06 13.15
CA PHE A 6 -3.55 -10.08 12.27
C PHE A 6 -4.07 -8.72 12.65
N THR A 7 -3.43 -8.10 13.64
CA THR A 7 -3.31 -6.66 13.57
C THR A 7 -2.21 -6.42 12.56
N ASP A 8 -2.57 -5.87 11.40
CA ASP A 8 -1.59 -5.10 10.66
C ASP A 8 -1.20 -3.99 11.62
N GLN A 9 -0.12 -4.20 12.36
CA GLN A 9 0.43 -3.17 13.21
C GLN A 9 1.22 -2.28 12.26
N LEU A 10 1.02 -0.96 12.39
CA LEU A 10 1.97 -0.03 11.80
C LEU A 10 3.36 -0.48 12.25
N PRO A 11 4.38 -0.43 11.36
CA PRO A 11 5.72 -0.84 11.73
C PRO A 11 6.12 -0.17 13.06
N HIS A 12 6.62 -0.97 14.01
CA HIS A 12 7.05 -0.46 15.32
C HIS A 12 8.08 0.65 15.10
N SER A 13 7.68 1.87 15.44
CA SER A 13 8.38 3.11 15.09
C SER A 13 9.60 3.31 15.99
N ASP A 14 10.79 2.97 15.49
CA ASP A 14 12.06 3.28 16.15
C ASP A 14 12.72 4.57 15.63
N CYS A 15 12.11 5.31 14.70
CA CYS A 15 12.64 6.62 14.29
C CYS A 15 11.59 7.45 13.52
N ALA A 16 11.26 8.63 14.04
CA ALA A 16 10.71 9.85 13.38
C ALA A 16 9.58 9.75 12.32
N THR A 17 9.06 8.57 12.00
CA THR A 17 8.10 8.34 10.93
C THR A 17 6.71 8.19 11.54
N GLN A 18 5.84 9.19 11.33
CA GLN A 18 4.45 9.12 11.76
C GLN A 18 3.63 8.45 10.66
N CYS A 19 3.25 7.19 10.90
CA CYS A 19 2.35 6.45 10.03
C CYS A 19 0.90 6.58 10.51
N GLN A 20 -0.04 6.66 9.58
CA GLN A 20 -1.46 6.86 9.82
C GLN A 20 -2.26 5.87 8.98
N TRP A 21 -3.13 5.12 9.66
CA TRP A 21 -4.19 4.36 8.98
C TRP A 21 -5.06 5.32 8.18
N PHE A 22 -5.46 4.87 7.00
CA PHE A 22 -6.37 5.62 6.19
C PHE A 22 -7.79 5.53 6.74
N ASP A 23 -8.34 6.68 7.11
CA ASP A 23 -9.76 6.86 7.46
C ASP A 23 -10.42 7.63 6.32
N GLY A 24 -10.97 6.87 5.37
CA GLY A 24 -11.47 7.37 4.10
C GLY A 24 -12.92 7.84 4.13
N ASN A 25 -13.34 8.42 3.01
CA ASN A 25 -14.74 8.62 2.68
C ASN A 25 -15.10 7.72 1.49
N LYS A 26 -16.40 7.63 1.15
CA LYS A 26 -16.88 6.77 0.06
C LYS A 26 -16.10 6.88 -1.27
N GLU A 27 -15.68 8.08 -1.65
CA GLU A 27 -14.97 8.31 -2.92
C GLU A 27 -13.54 7.79 -2.85
N THR A 28 -12.85 8.11 -1.77
CA THR A 28 -11.47 7.67 -1.56
C THR A 28 -11.37 6.17 -1.24
N ASP A 29 -12.35 5.61 -0.53
CA ASP A 29 -12.50 4.16 -0.33
C ASP A 29 -12.68 3.44 -1.67
N ALA A 30 -13.47 4.01 -2.58
CA ALA A 30 -13.65 3.47 -3.93
C ALA A 30 -12.34 3.51 -4.74
N LEU A 31 -11.55 4.58 -4.63
CA LEU A 31 -10.23 4.65 -5.27
C LEU A 31 -9.25 3.62 -4.72
N ILE A 32 -9.28 3.35 -3.40
CA ILE A 32 -8.46 2.30 -2.78
C ILE A 32 -8.92 0.90 -3.23
N ALA A 33 -10.22 0.66 -3.35
CA ALA A 33 -10.75 -0.59 -3.90
C ALA A 33 -10.32 -0.80 -5.36
N ILE A 34 -10.43 0.23 -6.20
CA ILE A 34 -9.97 0.20 -7.60
C ILE A 34 -8.47 -0.06 -7.68
N ALA A 35 -7.66 0.59 -6.83
CA ALA A 35 -6.23 0.35 -6.77
C ALA A 35 -5.91 -1.12 -6.41
N ALA A 36 -6.71 -1.72 -5.52
CA ALA A 36 -6.55 -3.13 -5.17
C ALA A 36 -6.95 -4.06 -6.33
N GLU A 37 -8.02 -3.75 -7.05
CA GLU A 37 -8.46 -4.53 -8.23
C GLU A 37 -7.37 -4.54 -9.32
N PHE A 38 -6.81 -3.38 -9.66
CA PHE A 38 -5.71 -3.30 -10.65
C PHE A 38 -4.55 -4.22 -10.31
N ILE A 39 -4.19 -4.34 -9.03
CA ILE A 39 -3.04 -5.17 -8.62
C ILE A 39 -3.42 -6.65 -8.51
N ALA A 40 -4.60 -6.96 -7.98
CA ALA A 40 -5.04 -8.33 -7.75
C ALA A 40 -5.29 -9.09 -9.07
N GLU A 41 -5.79 -8.41 -10.11
CA GLU A 41 -6.08 -9.02 -11.41
C GLU A 41 -4.81 -9.40 -12.19
N GLU A 42 -3.68 -8.72 -11.95
CA GLU A 42 -2.42 -9.03 -12.63
C GLU A 42 -1.75 -10.30 -12.09
N LEU A 43 -1.96 -10.61 -10.81
CA LEU A 43 -1.30 -11.72 -10.17
C LEU A 43 -2.04 -13.03 -10.44
N THR A 44 -1.55 -13.79 -11.42
CA THR A 44 -2.14 -15.06 -11.86
C THR A 44 -1.74 -16.28 -11.03
N VAL A 45 -0.76 -16.13 -10.13
CA VAL A 45 -0.35 -17.19 -9.19
C VAL A 45 -1.28 -17.23 -7.99
N THR A 46 -1.21 -18.29 -7.18
CA THR A 46 -1.95 -18.33 -5.91
C THR A 46 -1.31 -17.35 -4.93
N TRP A 47 -2.14 -16.61 -4.20
CA TRP A 47 -1.66 -15.65 -3.21
C TRP A 47 -2.58 -15.59 -2.00
N PHE A 48 -1.98 -15.42 -0.84
CA PHE A 48 -2.67 -15.12 0.41
C PHE A 48 -2.79 -13.62 0.63
N ARG A 49 -1.69 -12.90 0.38
CA ARG A 49 -1.57 -11.47 0.64
C ARG A 49 -0.69 -10.77 -0.37
N ILE A 50 -1.12 -9.60 -0.82
CA ILE A 50 -0.37 -8.69 -1.68
C ILE A 50 -0.02 -7.43 -0.89
N ARG A 51 1.18 -6.89 -1.12
CA ARG A 51 1.66 -5.60 -0.62
C ARG A 51 2.12 -4.74 -1.79
N LEU A 52 1.50 -3.58 -1.93
CA LEU A 52 1.97 -2.48 -2.77
C LEU A 52 2.54 -1.41 -1.84
N VAL A 53 3.80 -1.05 -2.05
CA VAL A 53 4.44 0.10 -1.39
C VAL A 53 4.67 1.16 -2.45
N CYS A 54 4.10 2.35 -2.25
CA CYS A 54 4.27 3.52 -3.08
C CYS A 54 5.13 4.53 -2.35
N HIS A 55 6.16 5.06 -3.00
CA HIS A 55 7.04 6.09 -2.47
C HIS A 55 6.85 7.39 -3.24
N ARG A 56 6.86 8.50 -2.49
CA ARG A 56 6.89 9.85 -3.02
C ARG A 56 8.24 10.48 -2.69
N VAL A 57 9.01 10.81 -3.71
CA VAL A 57 10.32 11.45 -3.59
C VAL A 57 10.25 12.85 -4.20
N CYS A 58 10.61 13.86 -3.42
CA CYS A 58 10.83 15.21 -3.93
C CYS A 58 12.32 15.37 -4.19
N ASP A 59 12.71 15.70 -5.42
CA ASP A 59 14.10 16.03 -5.72
C ASP A 59 14.47 17.44 -5.20
N SER A 60 15.76 17.77 -5.30
CA SER A 60 16.29 19.07 -4.87
C SER A 60 15.73 20.26 -5.66
N GLU A 61 15.09 20.02 -6.81
CA GLU A 61 14.45 21.04 -7.64
C GLU A 61 12.94 21.19 -7.33
N GLY A 62 12.43 20.39 -6.38
CA GLY A 62 11.02 20.40 -5.98
C GLY A 62 10.12 19.58 -6.89
N LYS A 63 10.67 18.82 -7.84
CA LYS A 63 9.90 17.92 -8.68
C LYS A 63 9.59 16.65 -7.90
N THR A 64 8.32 16.27 -7.92
CA THR A 64 7.84 15.05 -7.27
C THR A 64 7.94 13.87 -8.25
N THR A 65 8.61 12.80 -7.84
CA THR A 65 8.66 11.52 -8.53
C THR A 65 8.02 10.45 -7.66
N PHE A 66 7.35 9.49 -8.30
CA PHE A 66 6.70 8.36 -7.63
C PHE A 66 7.34 7.06 -8.09
N SER A 67 7.45 6.12 -7.16
CA SER A 67 7.86 4.74 -7.46
C SER A 67 7.02 3.76 -6.66
N ALA A 68 6.90 2.53 -7.15
CA ALA A 68 6.21 1.47 -6.45
C ALA A 68 7.02 0.18 -6.43
N SER A 69 6.79 -0.62 -5.39
CA SER A 69 7.21 -2.01 -5.31
C SER A 69 6.03 -2.90 -4.97
N LEU A 70 6.00 -4.08 -5.58
CA LEU A 70 4.96 -5.09 -5.38
C LEU A 70 5.58 -6.36 -4.83
N ALA A 71 4.91 -6.96 -3.87
CA ALA A 71 5.26 -8.26 -3.34
C ALA A 71 4.03 -9.03 -2.85
N TYR A 72 4.13 -10.36 -2.77
CA TYR A 72 3.10 -11.24 -2.21
C TYR A 72 3.66 -12.36 -1.36
N MET A 73 2.75 -12.96 -0.60
CA MET A 73 2.93 -14.24 0.05
C MET A 73 1.94 -15.24 -0.58
N GLU A 74 2.38 -16.46 -0.88
CA GLU A 74 1.50 -17.54 -1.37
C GLU A 74 0.62 -18.08 -0.24
N THR A 75 1.21 -18.25 0.94
CA THR A 75 0.55 -18.66 2.18
C THR A 75 0.84 -17.66 3.32
N GLU A 76 0.21 -17.84 4.47
CA GLU A 76 0.41 -16.97 5.64
C GLU A 76 1.83 -17.06 6.22
N GLN A 77 2.53 -18.18 5.98
CA GLN A 77 3.85 -18.43 6.55
C GLN A 77 5.00 -18.08 5.60
N ASP A 78 4.70 -17.71 4.35
CA ASP A 78 5.73 -17.43 3.35
C ASP A 78 6.31 -16.03 3.51
N ASP A 79 7.56 -15.88 3.07
CA ASP A 79 8.16 -14.56 2.90
C ASP A 79 7.53 -13.82 1.71
N TYR A 80 7.71 -12.50 1.69
CA TYR A 80 7.28 -11.69 0.56
C TYR A 80 8.16 -11.94 -0.67
N HIS A 81 7.55 -12.45 -1.73
CA HIS A 81 8.13 -12.58 -3.06
C HIS A 81 7.86 -11.31 -3.87
N ALA A 82 8.91 -10.67 -4.39
CA ALA A 82 8.77 -9.49 -5.24
C ALA A 82 8.26 -9.87 -6.65
N TRP A 83 7.44 -9.00 -7.25
CA TRP A 83 7.13 -9.06 -8.69
C TRP A 83 7.05 -7.65 -9.30
N CYS A 84 7.03 -7.60 -10.63
CA CYS A 84 6.81 -6.37 -11.40
C CYS A 84 5.43 -6.42 -12.09
N GLY A 85 4.47 -5.62 -11.59
CA GLY A 85 3.14 -5.49 -12.19
C GLY A 85 3.12 -4.40 -13.26
N LEU A 86 2.35 -4.58 -14.33
CA LEU A 86 2.22 -3.60 -15.42
C LEU A 86 1.31 -2.43 -15.01
N ASP A 87 0.26 -2.71 -14.24
CA ASP A 87 -0.77 -1.79 -13.77
C ASP A 87 -0.45 -1.14 -12.42
N CYS A 88 0.79 -1.29 -11.94
CA CYS A 88 1.27 -0.55 -10.78
C CYS A 88 1.14 0.98 -10.96
N LEU A 89 1.19 1.48 -12.20
CA LEU A 89 0.98 2.90 -12.53
C LEU A 89 -0.44 3.38 -12.24
N ASN A 90 -1.45 2.56 -12.55
CA ASN A 90 -2.86 2.89 -12.32
C ASN A 90 -3.17 2.88 -10.81
N ALA A 91 -2.70 1.85 -10.09
CA ALA A 91 -2.82 1.79 -8.64
C ALA A 91 -2.10 2.94 -7.94
N MET A 92 -0.89 3.32 -8.38
CA MET A 92 -0.18 4.50 -7.88
C MET A 92 -0.94 5.80 -8.13
N SER A 93 -1.61 5.93 -9.28
CA SER A 93 -2.40 7.12 -9.62
C SER A 93 -3.59 7.27 -8.66
N CYS A 94 -4.30 6.17 -8.37
CA CYS A 94 -5.37 6.15 -7.36
C CYS A 94 -4.84 6.56 -5.97
N ILE A 95 -3.74 5.96 -5.52
CA ILE A 95 -3.12 6.28 -4.21
C ILE A 95 -2.71 7.76 -4.13
N THR A 96 -2.14 8.30 -5.21
CA THR A 96 -1.70 9.70 -5.26
C THR A 96 -2.87 10.67 -5.16
N GLU A 97 -4.02 10.36 -5.78
CA GLU A 97 -5.23 11.18 -5.66
C GLU A 97 -5.85 11.07 -4.25
N VAL A 98 -5.88 9.87 -3.66
CA VAL A 98 -6.35 9.69 -2.27
C VAL A 98 -5.53 10.50 -1.27
N LEU A 99 -4.21 10.56 -1.46
CA LEU A 99 -3.30 11.28 -0.58
C LEU A 99 -3.01 12.72 -1.02
N LYS A 100 -3.81 13.26 -1.94
CA LYS A 100 -3.64 14.63 -2.43
C LYS A 100 -3.76 15.64 -1.30
N GLY A 101 -2.78 16.54 -1.21
CA GLY A 101 -2.69 17.54 -0.14
C GLY A 101 -2.21 16.99 1.21
N LYS A 102 -1.90 15.68 1.32
CA LYS A 102 -1.24 15.10 2.50
C LYS A 102 0.28 15.21 2.34
N ASN A 103 0.98 15.42 3.45
CA ASN A 103 2.44 15.39 3.47
C ASN A 103 2.93 13.96 3.74
N TRP A 104 2.96 13.14 2.69
CA TRP A 104 3.38 11.73 2.76
C TRP A 104 4.66 11.48 1.96
N SER A 105 5.40 10.45 2.36
CA SER A 105 6.62 9.94 1.69
C SER A 105 6.49 8.47 1.30
N GLU A 106 5.67 7.71 2.03
CA GLU A 106 5.38 6.30 1.76
C GLU A 106 3.89 6.02 1.97
N ALA A 107 3.31 5.17 1.14
CA ALA A 107 1.96 4.68 1.25
C ALA A 107 1.94 3.18 0.98
N VAL A 108 1.23 2.42 1.81
CA VAL A 108 1.22 0.96 1.76
C VAL A 108 -0.21 0.47 1.68
N LEU A 109 -0.47 -0.30 0.62
CA LEU A 109 -1.72 -0.98 0.37
C LEU A 109 -1.51 -2.48 0.54
N PHE A 110 -2.35 -3.09 1.36
CA PHE A 110 -2.43 -4.53 1.53
C PHE A 110 -3.75 -5.06 0.99
N ILE A 111 -3.67 -6.17 0.27
CA ILE A 111 -4.82 -6.94 -0.19
C ILE A 111 -4.69 -8.32 0.42
N THR A 112 -5.64 -8.71 1.26
CA THR A 112 -5.64 -10.00 1.93
C THR A 112 -6.91 -10.76 1.54
N HIS A 113 -6.75 -11.95 0.96
CA HIS A 113 -7.82 -12.70 0.29
C HIS A 113 -9.12 -12.83 1.13
N TYR A 114 -9.00 -12.95 2.45
CA TYR A 114 -10.14 -13.12 3.36
C TYR A 114 -10.47 -11.91 4.25
N LYS A 115 -9.62 -10.87 4.25
CA LYS A 115 -9.80 -9.67 5.11
C LYS A 115 -10.12 -8.40 4.31
N GLY A 116 -9.97 -8.44 2.99
CA GLY A 116 -10.15 -7.28 2.13
C GLY A 116 -8.89 -6.42 2.09
N VAL A 117 -9.11 -5.11 1.99
CA VAL A 117 -8.06 -4.13 1.72
C VAL A 117 -7.73 -3.34 2.98
N SER A 118 -6.44 -3.07 3.21
CA SER A 118 -5.97 -2.22 4.29
C SER A 118 -4.94 -1.24 3.75
N PHE A 119 -5.05 0.03 4.14
CA PHE A 119 -4.23 1.09 3.58
C PHE A 119 -3.76 2.04 4.68
N TYR A 120 -2.47 2.37 4.66
CA TYR A 120 -1.88 3.39 5.53
C TYR A 120 -0.82 4.19 4.76
N TRP A 121 -0.42 5.32 5.32
CA TRP A 121 0.65 6.13 4.77
C TRP A 121 1.51 6.72 5.89
N CYS A 122 2.72 7.12 5.54
CA CYS A 122 3.69 7.69 6.47
C CYS A 122 4.21 9.04 5.95
N GLY A 123 4.42 9.98 6.87
CA GLY A 123 5.06 11.26 6.57
C GLY A 123 6.54 11.14 6.21
N PRO A 124 7.18 12.19 5.67
CA PRO A 124 8.63 12.22 5.50
C PRO A 124 9.34 12.14 6.86
N VAL A 125 10.49 11.46 6.91
CA VAL A 125 11.39 11.45 8.06
C VAL A 125 12.01 12.86 8.17
N ALA A 126 11.87 13.49 9.34
CA ALA A 126 12.40 14.82 9.64
C ALA A 126 13.93 14.84 9.72
#